data_AF-A0A315A8L5-F1
#
_entry.id   AF-A0A315A8L5-F1
#
_cell.length_a   1.000
_cell.length_b   1.000
_cell.length_c   1.000
_cell.angle_alpha   90.00
_cell.angle_beta   90.00
_cell.angle_gamma   90.00
#
_symmetry.space_group_name_H-M   'P 1'
#
loop_
_entity.id
_entity.type
_entity.pdbx_description
1 polymer ?
#
loop_
_entity_poly.entity_id
_entity_poly.type
_entity_poly.pdbx_seq_one_letter_code
_entity_poly.pdbx_strand_id
1 'polypeptide(L)' 'MLDEPFSKLDAALRAQLRPWVFAHVRERRIPVVLVTHDEQDVADPQRVVHLRAATEESPSHV' A
#
# COMPACT_ATOMS: atom_id res chain seq x y z
N MET A 1 5.69 2.93 -7.13
CA MET A 1 4.35 2.50 -6.69
C MET A 1 4.45 1.02 -6.33
N LEU A 2 3.95 0.62 -5.17
CA LEU A 2 3.91 -0.78 -4.74
C LEU A 2 2.43 -1.18 -4.69
N ASP A 3 2.04 -2.16 -5.49
CA ASP A 3 0.65 -2.61 -5.60
C ASP A 3 0.55 -4.04 -5.07
N GLU A 4 -0.15 -4.21 -3.95
CA GLU A 4 -0.33 -5.48 -3.25
C GLU A 4 0.98 -6.30 -3.05
N PRO A 5 2.10 -5.66 -2.63
CA PRO A 5 3.44 -6.26 -2.73
C PRO A 5 3.64 -7.48 -1.82
N PHE A 6 2.78 -7.66 -0.81
CA PHE A 6 2.89 -8.74 0.18
C PHE A 6 1.77 -9.79 0.07
N SER A 7 0.83 -9.63 -0.86
CA SER A 7 -0.40 -10.43 -0.98
C SER A 7 -0.17 -11.94 -1.23
N LYS A 8 0.97 -12.31 -1.80
CA LYS A 8 1.32 -13.71 -2.13
C LYS A 8 2.31 -14.34 -1.16
N LEU A 9 2.69 -13.64 -0.10
CA LEU A 9 3.65 -14.13 0.87
C LEU A 9 2.92 -14.83 2.00
N ASP A 10 3.50 -15.92 2.50
CA ASP A 10 3.07 -16.45 3.79
C ASP A 10 3.39 -15.45 4.92
N ALA A 11 2.76 -15.67 6.08
CA ALA A 11 2.87 -14.75 7.21
C ALA A 11 4.32 -14.56 7.69
N ALA A 12 5.16 -15.60 7.64
CA ALA A 12 6.54 -15.54 8.12
C ALA A 12 7.42 -14.74 7.16
N LEU A 13 7.28 -14.96 5.86
CA LEU A 13 8.01 -14.22 4.83
C LEU A 13 7.54 -12.77 4.76
N ARG A 14 6.24 -12.52 4.90
CA ARG A 14 5.67 -11.17 4.99
C ARG A 14 6.22 -10.39 6.18
N ALA A 15 6.28 -11.01 7.36
CA ALA A 15 6.82 -10.38 8.56
C ALA A 15 8.29 -9.97 8.42
N GLN A 16 9.07 -10.71 7.63
CA GLN A 16 10.48 -10.41 7.34
C GLN A 16 10.63 -9.34 6.24
N LEU A 17 9.88 -9.46 5.14
CA LEU A 17 10.05 -8.61 3.97
C LEU A 17 9.51 -7.20 4.18
N ARG A 18 8.36 -7.05 4.85
CA ARG A 18 7.70 -5.76 5.09
C ARG A 18 8.63 -4.72 5.75
N PRO A 19 9.27 -4.97 6.91
CA PRO A 19 10.17 -3.99 7.51
C PRO A 19 11.39 -3.70 6.63
N TRP A 20 11.90 -4.71 5.90
CA TRP A 20 13.03 -4.53 4.99
C TRP A 20 12.69 -3.56 3.84
N VAL A 21 11.54 -3.74 3.18
CA VAL A 21 11.08 -2.85 2.11
C VAL A 21 10.94 -1.42 2.62
N PHE A 22 10.33 -1.22 3.79
CA PHE A 22 10.14 0.11 4.35
C PHE A 22 11.46 0.78 4.74
N ALA A 23 12.40 0.03 5.31
CA ALA A 23 13.74 0.53 5.61
C ALA A 23 14.46 0.96 4.32
N HIS A 24 14.38 0.15 3.28
CA HIS A 24 15.04 0.42 2.00
C HIS A 24 14.49 1.67 1.30
N VAL A 25 13.18 1.86 1.32
CA VAL A 25 12.53 3.08 0.79
C VAL A 25 12.98 4.33 1.55
N ARG A 26 13.02 4.25 2.89
CA ARG A 26 13.46 5.36 3.75
C ARG A 26 14.94 5.73 3.51
N GLU A 27 15.80 4.73 3.40
CA GLU A 27 17.23 4.90 3.11
C GLU A 27 17.46 5.62 1.77
N ARG A 28 16.73 5.21 0.73
CA ARG A 28 16.83 5.81 -0.61
C ARG A 28 16.19 7.19 -0.73
N ARG A 29 15.39 7.61 0.26
CA ARG A 29 14.64 8.89 0.25
C ARG A 29 13.78 9.09 -1.00
N ILE A 30 13.18 8.01 -1.50
CA ILE A 30 12.29 8.06 -2.65
C ILE A 30 10.82 8.08 -2.21
N PRO A 31 9.96 8.89 -2.85
CA PRO A 31 8.54 8.86 -2.59
C PRO A 31 7.94 7.54 -3.09
N VAL A 32 7.09 6.93 -2.26
CA VAL A 32 6.41 5.67 -2.59
C VAL A 32 4.94 5.77 -2.20
N VAL A 33 4.07 5.34 -3.11
CA VAL A 33 2.68 5.02 -2.83
C VAL A 33 2.56 3.51 -2.71
N LEU A 34 1.99 3.05 -1.60
CA LEU A 34 1.66 1.67 -1.32
C LEU A 34 0.14 1.51 -1.42
N VAL A 35 -0.31 0.57 -2.24
CA VAL A 35 -1.71 0.17 -2.38
C VAL A 35 -1.84 -1.23 -1.80
N THR A 36 -2.77 -1.39 -0.86
CA THR A 36 -3.00 -2.65 -0.15
C THR A 36 -4.43 -2.65 0.41
N HIS A 37 -5.05 -3.82 0.46
CA HIS A 37 -6.29 -4.08 1.20
C HIS A 37 -6.05 -4.54 2.64
N ASP A 38 -4.79 -4.74 3.05
CA ASP A 38 -4.43 -5.25 4.36
C ASP A 38 -3.88 -4.14 5.26
N GLU A 39 -4.59 -3.85 6.35
CA GLU A 39 -4.22 -2.81 7.32
C GLU A 39 -2.86 -3.05 7.99
N GLN A 40 -2.40 -4.29 8.05
CA GLN A 40 -1.07 -4.58 8.58
C GLN A 40 0.01 -4.03 7.66
N ASP A 41 -0.23 -3.84 6.36
CA ASP A 41 0.80 -3.29 5.46
C ASP A 41 0.99 -1.76 5.60
N VAL A 42 0.18 -1.08 6.42
CA VAL A 42 0.31 0.36 6.66
C VAL A 42 1.68 0.69 7.27
N ALA A 43 2.49 1.43 6.50
CA ALA A 43 3.84 1.83 6.90
C ALA A 43 3.87 3.04 7.86
N ASP A 44 2.85 3.90 7.77
CA ASP A 44 2.68 5.12 8.57
C ASP A 44 1.17 5.42 8.71
N PRO A 45 0.56 5.21 9.90
CA PRO A 45 -0.87 5.46 10.12
C PRO A 45 -1.32 6.91 9.88
N GLN A 46 -0.39 7.88 9.88
CA GLN A 46 -0.72 9.29 9.61
C GLN A 46 -0.81 9.59 8.10
N ARG A 47 -0.42 8.64 7.23
CA ARG A 47 -0.39 8.80 5.78
C ARG A 47 -1.17 7.69 5.09
N VAL A 48 -2.45 7.60 5.43
CA VAL A 48 -3.39 6.64 4.82
C VAL A 48 -4.50 7.40 4.12
N VAL A 49 -4.79 7.00 2.89
CA VAL A 49 -5.97 7.45 2.14
C VAL A 49 -6.87 6.24 1.93
N HIS A 50 -8.07 6.26 2.52
CA HIS A 50 -9.07 5.23 2.29
C HIS A 50 -9.80 5.51 0.98
N LEU A 51 -9.56 4.69 -0.03
CA LEU A 51 -10.31 4.73 -1.28
C LEU A 51 -11.65 4.04 -1.08
N ARG A 52 -12.74 4.76 -1.34
CA ARG A 52 -14.08 4.18 -1.42
C ARG A 52 -14.37 3.91 -2.88
N ALA A 53 -15.03 2.78 -3.17
CA ALA A 53 -15.59 2.58 -4.49
C ALA A 53 -16.49 3.78 -4.82
N ALA A 54 -16.35 4.32 -6.03
CA ALA A 54 -17.34 5.25 -6.52
C ALA A 54 -18.68 4.51 -6.54
N THR A 55 -19.64 4.97 -5.74
CA THR A 55 -21.05 4.69 -6.03
C THR A 55 -21.27 5.15 -7.46
N GLU A 56 -21.71 4.25 -8.34
CA GLU A 56 -21.91 4.49 -9.76
C GLU A 56 -22.93 5.62 -10.00
N GLU A 57 -22.49 6.86 -9.88
CA GLU A 57 -23.15 8.03 -10.46
C GLU A 57 -22.06 8.89 -11.09
N SER A 58 -21.59 8.45 -12.25
CA SER A 58 -20.88 9.34 -13.18
C SER A 58 -21.81 9.67 -14.34
N PRO A 59 -22.26 10.93 -14.49
CA PRO A 59 -22.88 11.36 -15.72
C PRO A 59 -21.81 11.32 -16.81
N SER A 60 -22.15 10.63 -17.91
CA SER A 60 -21.40 10.61 -19.16
C SER A 60 -20.99 12.03 -19.55
N HIS A 61 -19.69 12.31 -19.47
CA HIS A 61 -19.13 13.49 -20.11
C HIS A 61 -18.59 13.04 -21.47
N VAL A 62 -19.34 13.39 -22.50
CA VAL A 62 -18.92 13.47 -23.91
C VAL A 62 -18.09 14.74 -24.10
#